data_AF-A0AAU5NGM2-F1
#
_entry.id   AF-A0AAU5NGM2-F1
#
_cell.length_a   1.000
_cell.length_b   1.000
_cell.length_c   1.000
_cell.angle_alpha   90.00
_cell.angle_beta   90.00
_cell.angle_gamma   90.00
#
_symmetry.space_group_name_H-M   'P 1'
#
loop_
_entity.id
_entity.type
_entity.pdbx_description
1 polymer ?
#
loop_
_entity_poly.entity_id
_entity_poly.type
_entity_poly.pdbx_seq_one_letter_code
_entity_poly.pdbx_strand_id
1 'polypeptide(L)' 'MRVAPGGGTAVQDHVALAEIELCGELIIAASAAGGERLSMESIDLVLRVGEEPEAGGGRGGSGGSGAQ' A
#
# COMPACT_ATOMS: atom_id res chain seq x y z
N MET A 1 18.11 -1.43 0.62
CA MET A 1 16.72 -1.22 1.11
C MET A 1 16.80 -0.95 2.61
N ARG A 2 16.41 0.25 3.07
CA ARG A 2 16.32 0.55 4.51
C ARG A 2 14.86 0.47 4.93
N VAL A 3 14.54 -0.47 5.81
CA VAL A 3 13.22 -0.56 6.48
C VAL A 3 13.33 0.18 7.80
N ALA A 4 12.46 1.16 8.05
CA ALA A 4 12.39 1.82 9.34
C ALA A 4 11.85 0.85 10.41
N PRO A 5 12.37 0.85 11.64
CA PRO A 5 11.82 0.01 12.69
C PRO A 5 10.41 0.50 13.00
N GLY A 6 9.41 -0.34 12.74
CA GLY A 6 8.03 -0.09 13.12
C GLY A 6 7.94 -0.03 14.64
N GLY A 7 7.89 1.19 15.17
CA GLY A 7 7.69 1.42 16.60
C GLY A 7 6.22 1.24 16.97
N GLY A 8 5.96 0.42 17.99
CA GLY A 8 4.70 0.43 18.73
C GLY A 8 4.03 -0.93 18.85
N THR A 9 4.32 -1.63 19.96
CA THR A 9 3.54 -2.73 20.55
C THR A 9 3.18 -3.91 19.64
N ALA A 10 4.09 -4.89 19.55
CA ALA A 10 3.81 -6.25 19.09
C ALA A 10 2.94 -7.04 20.10
N VAL A 11 1.82 -6.47 20.56
CA VAL A 11 0.72 -7.30 21.06
C VAL A 11 0.05 -7.83 19.82
N GLN A 12 0.25 -9.13 19.59
CA GLN A 12 -0.35 -9.88 18.48
C GLN A 12 -1.87 -9.71 18.58
N ASP A 13 -2.45 -8.80 17.78
CA ASP A 13 -3.88 -8.78 17.57
C ASP A 13 -4.24 -10.07 16.83
N HIS A 14 -4.64 -11.06 17.61
CA HIS A 14 -5.02 -12.38 17.13
C HIS A 14 -6.17 -12.32 16.12
N VAL A 15 -7.03 -11.29 16.20
CA VAL A 15 -8.09 -11.07 15.21
C VAL A 15 -7.48 -10.59 13.89
N ALA A 16 -6.60 -9.58 13.95
CA ALA A 16 -5.90 -9.09 12.75
C ALA A 16 -5.03 -10.19 12.10
N LEU A 17 -4.37 -11.03 12.90
CA LEU A 17 -3.56 -12.14 12.40
C LEU A 17 -4.43 -13.23 11.77
N ALA A 18 -5.56 -13.58 12.38
CA ALA A 18 -6.53 -14.50 11.80
C ALA A 18 -7.12 -13.94 10.49
N GLU A 19 -7.34 -12.63 10.42
CA GLU A 19 -7.82 -11.95 9.21
C GLU A 19 -6.77 -11.97 8.09
N ILE A 20 -5.49 -11.73 8.40
CA ILE A 20 -4.39 -11.83 7.43
C ILE A 20 -4.27 -13.26 6.89
N GLU A 21 -4.34 -14.26 7.77
CA GLU A 21 -4.27 -15.68 7.38
C GLU A 21 -5.46 -16.07 6.48
N LEU A 22 -6.68 -15.68 6.87
CA LEU A 22 -7.88 -15.89 6.06
C LEU A 22 -7.80 -15.18 4.70
N CYS A 23 -7.36 -13.91 4.67
CA CYS A 23 -7.20 -13.16 3.42
C CYS A 23 -6.18 -13.83 2.50
N GLY A 24 -5.08 -14.35 3.04
CA GLY A 24 -4.06 -15.07 2.28
C GLY A 24 -4.62 -16.30 1.57
N GLU A 25 -5.34 -17.15 2.31
CA GLU A 25 -6.01 -18.35 1.76
C GLU A 25 -7.02 -17.99 0.65
N LEU A 26 -7.82 -16.93 0.84
CA LEU A 26 -8.80 -16.48 -0.14
C LEU A 26 -8.16 -15.94 -1.42
N ILE A 27 -7.03 -15.23 -1.35
CA ILE A 27 -6.29 -14.75 -2.53
C ILE A 27 -5.78 -15.94 -3.36
N ILE A 28 -5.25 -16.97 -2.69
CA ILE A 28 -4.74 -18.17 -3.36
C ILE A 28 -5.90 -18.93 -4.01
N ALA A 29 -7.00 -19.14 -3.27
CA ALA A 29 -8.19 -19.81 -3.79
C ALA A 29 -8.78 -19.05 -4.99
N ALA A 30 -8.87 -17.72 -4.92
CA ALA A 30 -9.35 -16.89 -6.02
C ALA A 30 -8.42 -16.90 -7.24
N SER A 31 -7.09 -16.93 -7.02
CA SER A 31 -6.10 -16.99 -8.10
C SER A 31 -6.07 -18.37 -8.79
N ALA A 32 -6.31 -19.45 -8.02
CA ALA A 32 -6.38 -20.82 -8.52
C ALA A 32 -7.75 -21.16 -9.13
N ALA A 33 -8.82 -20.47 -8.72
CA ALA A 33 -10.10 -20.54 -9.38
C ALA A 33 -9.94 -20.04 -10.82
N GLY A 34 -10.21 -20.90 -11.80
CA GLY A 34 -10.07 -20.62 -13.24
C GLY A 34 -11.13 -19.65 -13.80
N GLY A 35 -11.41 -18.56 -13.07
CA GLY A 35 -12.26 -17.47 -13.52
C GLY A 35 -11.58 -16.64 -14.63
N GLU A 36 -12.41 -15.90 -15.35
CA GLU A 36 -11.93 -14.99 -16.38
C GLU A 36 -11.09 -13.88 -15.74
N ARG A 37 -9.88 -13.63 -16.27
CA ARG A 37 -9.04 -12.51 -15.82
C ARG A 37 -9.81 -11.21 -16.07
N LEU A 38 -9.71 -10.26 -15.14
CA LEU A 38 -10.20 -8.89 -15.38
C LEU A 38 -9.58 -8.33 -16.66
N SER A 39 -10.35 -7.53 -17.41
CA SER A 39 -9.81 -6.81 -18.56
C SER A 39 -8.77 -5.78 -18.11
N MET A 40 -7.82 -5.45 -18.99
CA MET A 40 -6.79 -4.44 -18.70
C MET A 40 -7.40 -3.09 -18.29
N GLU A 41 -8.47 -2.66 -18.97
CA GLU A 41 -9.21 -1.43 -18.64
C GLU A 41 -9.81 -1.47 -17.22
N SER A 42 -10.37 -2.62 -16.79
CA SER A 42 -10.90 -2.79 -15.43
C SER A 42 -9.79 -2.82 -14.38
N ILE A 43 -8.64 -3.42 -14.72
CA ILE A 43 -7.46 -3.44 -13.86
C ILE A 43 -6.94 -2.01 -13.66
N ASP A 44 -6.81 -1.24 -14.72
CA ASP A 44 -6.33 0.15 -14.67
C ASP A 44 -7.28 1.05 -13.87
N LEU A 45 -8.60 0.83 -13.96
CA LEU A 45 -9.61 1.53 -13.17
C LEU A 45 -9.45 1.25 -11.66
N VAL A 46 -9.23 -0.01 -11.29
CA VAL A 46 -9.05 -0.41 -9.88
C VAL A 46 -7.71 0.08 -9.34
N LEU A 47 -6.65 -0.05 -10.13
CA LEU A 47 -5.29 0.33 -9.74
C LEU A 47 -5.02 1.82 -9.90
N ARG A 48 -5.90 2.55 -10.59
CA ARG A 48 -5.80 4.00 -10.82
C ARG A 48 -4.48 4.39 -11.49
N VAL A 49 -3.99 3.54 -12.41
CA VAL A 49 -2.65 3.63 -13.04
C VAL A 49 -2.41 4.90 -13.87
N GLY A 50 -3.44 5.70 -14.14
CA GLY A 50 -3.36 7.00 -14.81
C GLY A 50 -3.64 8.22 -13.92
N GLU A 51 -4.04 8.01 -12.65
CA GLU A 51 -4.14 9.09 -11.67
C GLU A 51 -2.72 9.28 -11.10
N GLU A 52 -1.92 10.15 -11.76
CA GLU A 52 -0.70 10.69 -11.13
C GLU A 52 -1.10 11.12 -9.72
N PRO A 53 -0.43 10.62 -8.65
CA PRO A 53 -0.78 11.02 -7.30
C PRO A 53 -0.60 12.53 -7.26
N GLU A 54 -1.73 13.26 -7.21
CA GLU A 54 -1.77 14.72 -7.07
C GLU A 54 -0.71 15.08 -6.05
N ALA A 55 0.40 15.63 -6.57
CA ALA A 55 1.59 15.87 -5.79
C ALA A 55 1.18 16.86 -4.71
N GLY A 56 0.92 16.33 -3.51
CA GLY A 56 0.52 17.09 -2.34
C GLY A 56 1.50 18.25 -2.19
N GLY A 57 0.98 19.44 -2.47
CA GLY A 57 1.76 20.62 -2.79
C GLY A 57 2.80 20.98 -1.73
N GLY A 58 3.89 21.55 -2.22
CA GLY A 58 4.99 22.04 -1.43
C GLY A 58 4.57 23.06 -0.36
N ARG A 59 5.13 22.86 0.83
CA ARG A 59 5.44 23.88 1.83
C ARG A 59 6.69 23.38 2.56
N GLY A 60 7.83 24.05 2.58
CA GLY A 60 8.25 25.26 1.93
C GLY A 60 9.77 25.32 2.10
N GLY A 61 10.46 25.91 1.12
CA GLY A 61 11.81 26.37 1.36
C GLY A 61 11.78 27.41 2.48
N SER A 62 12.51 27.15 3.56
CA SER A 62 13.14 28.24 4.31
C SER A 62 14.64 27.97 4.26
N GLY A 63 15.30 28.64 3.33
CA GLY A 63 16.75 28.79 3.37
C GLY A 63 17.13 29.43 4.70
N GLY A 64 17.82 28.68 5.55
CA GLY A 64 18.63 29.25 6.62
C GLY A 64 19.86 29.87 5.98
N SER A 65 19.75 31.14 5.62
CA SER A 65 20.86 32.03 5.26
C SER A 65 21.98 31.93 6.30
N GLY A 66 23.22 31.87 5.82
CA GLY A 66 24.40 31.95 6.67
C GLY A 66 24.48 33.27 7.43
N ALA A 67 24.89 33.17 8.69
CA ALA A 67 25.61 34.22 9.39
C ALA A 67 26.89 33.60 9.95
N GLN A 68 27.92 34.43 9.90
CA GLN A 68 29.35 34.17 10.11
C GLN A 68 29.71 33.44 11.40
#